data_AF-A0A9W4X6U0-F1
#
_entry.id   AF-A0A9W4X6U0-F1
#
_cell.length_a   1.000
_cell.length_b   1.000
_cell.length_c   1.000
_cell.angle_alpha   90.00
_cell.angle_beta   90.00
_cell.angle_gamma   90.00
#
_symmetry.space_group_name_H-M   'P 1'
#
loop_
_entity.id
_entity.type
_entity.pdbx_description
1 polymer ?
#
loop_
_entity_poly.entity_id
_entity_poly.type
_entity_poly.pdbx_seq_one_letter_code
_entity_poly.pdbx_strand_id
1 'polypeptide(L)'
;NITKFEKQSLEKPSPYVSDHSTPTSDWSVLICHKSRVNASHFTIEELKRKLKDYDIDTISINNRAILPGILQNRLDKEISEQNKDTSNTETASTNSDSK
;
A
#
# COMPACT_ATOMS: atom_id res chain seq x y z
N ASN A 1 36.37 43.06 -46.79
CA ASN A 1 37.02 41.74 -46.90
C ASN A 1 36.48 40.90 -45.75
N ILE A 2 35.53 40.01 -46.01
CA ILE A 2 34.82 39.27 -44.95
C ILE A 2 35.56 37.95 -44.76
N THR A 3 36.29 37.83 -43.66
CA THR A 3 37.07 36.66 -43.28
C THR A 3 36.14 35.46 -43.10
N LYS A 4 36.44 34.38 -43.82
CA LYS A 4 35.66 33.15 -43.84
C LYS A 4 35.91 32.41 -42.52
N PHE A 5 34.89 32.28 -41.67
CA PHE A 5 34.97 31.44 -40.47
C PHE A 5 34.95 29.97 -40.91
N GLU A 6 36.08 29.30 -40.76
CA GLU A 6 36.19 27.87 -41.02
C GLU A 6 35.71 27.09 -39.80
N LYS A 7 34.80 26.14 -39.99
CA LYS A 7 34.30 25.29 -38.90
C LYS A 7 35.36 24.24 -38.58
N GLN A 8 35.93 24.31 -37.38
CA GLN A 8 36.76 23.22 -36.86
C GLN A 8 35.89 22.02 -36.49
N SER A 9 36.36 20.82 -36.83
CA SER A 9 35.70 19.58 -36.43
C SER A 9 35.92 19.36 -34.94
N LEU A 10 34.84 19.41 -34.15
CA LEU A 10 34.89 19.14 -32.72
C LEU A 10 34.67 17.64 -32.49
N GLU A 11 35.55 17.04 -31.71
CA GLU A 11 35.40 15.64 -31.30
C GLU A 11 34.28 15.55 -30.25
N LYS A 12 33.33 14.64 -30.49
CA LYS A 12 32.22 14.41 -29.56
C LYS A 12 32.74 13.57 -28.39
N PRO A 13 32.63 14.03 -27.13
CA PRO A 13 33.05 13.21 -26.00
C PRO A 13 32.19 11.95 -25.94
N SER A 14 32.84 10.82 -25.62
CA SER A 14 32.13 9.58 -25.34
C SER A 14 31.25 9.77 -24.10
N PRO A 15 29.97 9.37 -24.14
CA PRO A 15 29.11 9.47 -22.99
C PRO A 15 29.65 8.57 -21.87
N TYR A 16 29.99 9.18 -20.74
CA TYR A 16 30.30 8.45 -19.51
C TYR A 16 28.99 8.23 -18.75
N VAL A 17 28.63 6.96 -18.58
CA VAL A 17 27.50 6.57 -17.72
C VAL A 17 28.11 6.15 -16.40
N SER A 18 27.84 6.89 -15.33
CA SER A 18 28.26 6.48 -13.99
C SER A 18 27.48 5.24 -13.58
N ASP A 19 28.17 4.25 -13.03
CA ASP A 19 27.52 3.11 -12.41
C ASP A 19 26.76 3.60 -11.17
N HIS A 20 25.45 3.51 -11.20
CA HIS A 20 24.58 3.84 -10.08
C HIS A 20 24.00 2.54 -9.52
N SER A 21 24.23 2.28 -8.22
CA SER A 21 23.60 1.16 -7.54
C SER A 21 22.12 1.44 -7.31
N THR A 22 21.24 0.50 -7.64
CA THR A 22 19.85 0.54 -7.21
C THR A 22 19.79 0.17 -5.72
N PRO A 23 19.03 0.90 -4.89
CA PRO A 23 18.81 0.48 -3.51
C PRO A 23 18.15 -0.91 -3.50
N THR A 24 18.82 -1.90 -2.93
CA THR A 24 18.28 -3.26 -2.67
C THR A 24 17.45 -3.31 -1.39
N SER A 25 17.15 -2.15 -0.79
CA SER A 25 16.38 -2.09 0.45
C SER A 25 14.95 -2.55 0.17
N ASP A 26 14.54 -3.63 0.81
CA ASP A 26 13.14 -4.05 0.93
C ASP A 26 12.41 -3.03 1.82
N TRP A 27 12.00 -1.91 1.22
CA TRP A 27 11.06 -1.01 1.86
C TRP A 27 9.71 -1.72 1.88
N SER A 28 9.42 -2.41 2.99
CA SER A 28 8.06 -2.86 3.29
C SER A 28 7.20 -1.61 3.53
N VAL A 29 6.63 -1.07 2.46
CA VAL A 29 5.58 -0.05 2.59
C VAL A 29 4.42 -0.76 3.26
N LEU A 30 4.18 -0.45 4.54
CA LEU A 30 2.96 -0.85 5.21
C LEU A 30 1.81 -0.18 4.45
N ILE A 31 1.21 -0.91 3.53
CA ILE A 31 -0.03 -0.50 2.89
C ILE A 31 -1.00 -0.32 4.05
N CYS A 32 -1.44 0.91 4.29
CA CYS A 32 -2.40 1.19 5.34
C CYS A 32 -3.73 0.56 4.91
N HIS A 33 -3.90 -0.74 5.21
CA HIS A 33 -4.96 -1.58 4.66
C HIS A 33 -6.37 -1.10 5.01
N LYS A 34 -6.50 -0.14 5.92
CA LYS A 34 -7.77 0.17 6.57
C LYS A 34 -7.88 1.66 6.90
N SER A 35 -7.72 2.53 5.90
CA SER A 35 -8.23 3.91 6.02
C SER A 35 -9.69 3.81 6.44
N ARG A 36 -10.07 4.46 7.56
CA ARG A 36 -11.44 4.49 8.10
C ARG A 36 -12.43 4.65 6.94
N VAL A 37 -13.08 3.54 6.57
CA VAL A 37 -13.91 3.49 5.38
C VAL A 37 -15.07 4.44 5.65
N ASN A 38 -15.16 5.53 4.90
CA ASN A 38 -16.25 6.48 5.12
C ASN A 38 -17.55 5.86 4.61
N ALA A 39 -18.19 5.11 5.50
CA ALA A 39 -19.38 4.33 5.20
C ALA A 39 -20.59 5.20 4.82
N SER A 40 -20.53 6.51 5.05
CA SER A 40 -21.56 7.47 4.65
C SER A 40 -21.69 7.65 3.13
N HIS A 41 -20.66 7.31 2.35
CA HIS A 41 -20.70 7.43 0.89
C HIS A 41 -21.31 6.23 0.17
N PHE A 42 -21.55 5.10 0.86
CA PHE A 42 -22.13 3.92 0.23
C PHE A 42 -23.66 4.01 0.18
N THR A 43 -24.20 3.49 -0.91
CA THR A 43 -25.63 3.16 -1.04
C THR A 43 -25.97 1.93 -0.17
N ILE A 44 -27.26 1.73 0.13
CA ILE A 44 -27.73 0.58 0.92
C ILE A 44 -27.30 -0.75 0.29
N GLU A 45 -27.38 -0.87 -1.04
CA GLU A 45 -27.01 -2.08 -1.77
C GLU A 45 -25.50 -2.36 -1.70
N GLU A 46 -24.67 -1.32 -1.77
CA GLU A 46 -23.23 -1.47 -1.59
C GLU A 46 -22.85 -1.88 -0.17
N LEU A 47 -23.55 -1.35 0.84
CA LEU A 47 -23.38 -1.75 2.23
C LEU A 47 -23.78 -3.21 2.44
N LYS A 48 -24.92 -3.65 1.88
CA LYS A 48 -25.37 -5.04 1.93
C LYS A 48 -24.39 -5.98 1.23
N ARG A 49 -23.89 -5.60 0.04
CA ARG A 49 -22.88 -6.37 -0.70
C ARG A 49 -21.61 -6.54 0.12
N LYS A 50 -21.07 -5.46 0.67
CA LYS A 50 -19.87 -5.53 1.52
C LYS A 50 -20.09 -6.37 2.77
N LEU A 51 -21.26 -6.27 3.41
CA LEU A 51 -21.58 -7.09 4.59
C LEU A 51 -21.76 -8.57 4.24
N LYS A 52 -22.25 -8.88 3.03
CA LYS A 52 -22.28 -10.24 2.50
C LYS A 52 -20.88 -10.82 2.31
N ASP A 53 -19.89 -10.01 1.89
CA ASP A 53 -18.49 -10.46 1.81
C ASP A 53 -17.92 -10.87 3.19
N TYR A 54 -18.54 -10.43 4.28
CA TYR A 54 -18.21 -10.81 5.66
C TYR A 54 -19.12 -11.91 6.25
N ASP A 55 -19.95 -12.55 5.42
CA ASP A 55 -20.98 -13.53 5.81
C ASP A 55 -22.03 -12.98 6.79
N ILE A 56 -22.30 -11.67 6.74
CA ILE A 56 -23.31 -11.01 7.59
C ILE A 56 -24.62 -10.87 6.80
N ASP A 57 -25.64 -11.61 7.21
CA ASP A 57 -26.97 -11.53 6.61
C ASP A 57 -27.66 -10.20 6.96
N THR A 58 -27.83 -9.37 5.94
CA THR A 58 -28.46 -8.04 6.04
C THR A 58 -29.87 -8.00 5.41
N ILE A 59 -30.43 -9.16 5.09
CA ILE A 59 -31.73 -9.31 4.40
C ILE A 59 -32.87 -8.63 5.19
N SER A 60 -32.81 -8.71 6.53
CA SER A 60 -33.79 -8.09 7.43
C SER A 60 -33.51 -6.60 7.70
N ILE A 61 -32.32 -6.10 7.34
CA ILE A 61 -31.85 -4.76 7.70
C ILE A 61 -31.95 -3.84 6.48
N ASN A 62 -33.05 -3.09 6.41
CA ASN A 62 -33.22 -2.03 5.40
C ASN A 62 -32.87 -0.63 5.91
N ASN A 63 -32.50 -0.50 7.19
CA ASN A 63 -32.16 0.79 7.78
C ASN A 63 -30.71 1.18 7.44
N ARG A 64 -30.55 2.22 6.60
CA ARG A 64 -29.25 2.80 6.26
C ARG A 64 -28.45 3.29 7.47
N ALA A 65 -29.08 3.66 8.59
CA ALA A 65 -28.35 4.12 9.76
C ALA A 65 -27.57 2.99 10.47
N ILE A 66 -28.01 1.74 10.33
CA ILE A 66 -27.48 0.59 11.07
C ILE A 66 -26.33 -0.08 10.30
N LEU A 67 -26.44 -0.18 8.98
CA LEU A 67 -25.46 -0.86 8.13
C LEU A 67 -24.02 -0.30 8.23
N PRO A 68 -23.80 1.03 8.23
CA PRO A 68 -22.47 1.63 8.42
C PRO A 68 -21.85 1.27 9.77
N GLY A 69 -22.65 1.24 10.84
CA GLY A 69 -22.18 0.91 12.18
C GLY A 69 -21.72 -0.55 12.27
N ILE A 70 -22.48 -1.48 11.69
CA ILE A 70 -22.11 -2.90 11.63
C ILE A 70 -20.80 -3.08 10.86
N LEU A 71 -20.68 -2.41 9.70
CA LEU A 71 -19.47 -2.48 8.87
C LEU A 71 -18.24 -1.95 9.62
N GLN A 72 -18.37 -0.82 10.31
CA GLN A 72 -17.27 -0.23 11.09
C GLN A 72 -16.85 -1.14 12.24
N ASN A 73 -17.81 -1.69 13.00
CA ASN A 73 -17.53 -2.62 14.09
C ASN A 73 -16.76 -3.87 13.62
N ARG A 74 -17.09 -4.38 12.43
CA ARG A 74 -16.38 -5.51 11.83
C ARG A 74 -14.94 -5.14 11.45
N LEU A 75 -14.75 -3.98 10.81
CA LEU A 75 -13.42 -3.48 10.46
C LEU A 75 -12.55 -3.28 11.71
N ASP A 76 -13.12 -2.74 12.79
CA ASP A 76 -12.41 -2.51 14.05
C ASP A 76 -12.00 -3.83 14.72
N LYS A 77 -12.87 -4.86 14.66
CA LYS A 77 -12.56 -6.22 15.14
C LYS A 77 -11.39 -6.83 14.37
N GLU A 78 -11.39 -6.71 13.05
CA GLU A 78 -10.31 -7.25 12.21
C GLU A 78 -8.98 -6.52 12.42
N ILE A 79 -9.00 -5.22 12.70
CA ILE A 79 -7.79 -4.48 13.10
C ILE A 79 -7.28 -5.01 14.45
N SER A 80 -8.20 -5.22 15.39
CA SER A 80 -7.86 -5.74 16.72
C SER A 80 -7.28 -7.15 16.67
N GLU A 81 -7.80 -8.02 15.82
CA GLU A 81 -7.30 -9.38 15.61
C GLU A 81 -5.93 -9.38 14.94
N GLN A 82 -5.74 -8.61 13.86
CA GLN A 82 -4.44 -8.53 13.17
C GLN A 82 -3.31 -8.01 14.06
N ASN A 83 -3.60 -7.04 14.93
CA ASN A 83 -2.59 -6.51 15.86
C ASN A 83 -2.07 -7.56 16.85
N LYS A 84 -2.87 -8.59 17.16
CA LYS A 84 -2.43 -9.71 18.02
C LYS A 84 -1.52 -10.69 17.28
N ASP A 85 -1.72 -10.86 15.98
CA ASP A 85 -0.90 -11.76 15.17
C ASP A 85 0.47 -11.16 14.85
N THR A 86 0.57 -9.84 14.66
CA THR A 86 1.85 -9.16 14.41
C THR A 86 2.80 -9.14 15.60
N SER A 87 2.30 -9.28 16.84
CA SER A 87 3.15 -9.37 18.04
C SER A 87 3.90 -10.71 18.19
N ASN A 88 3.63 -11.71 17.34
CA ASN A 88 4.15 -13.07 17.50
C ASN A 88 5.27 -13.41 16.50
N THR A 89 5.65 -12.47 15.62
CA THR A 89 6.63 -12.69 14.52
C THR A 89 7.89 -11.82 14.64
N GLU A 90 8.25 -11.45 15.86
CA GLU A 90 9.55 -10.85 16.17
C GLU A 90 10.08 -11.59 17.41
N THR A 91 10.65 -12.79 17.28
CA THR A 91 12.11 -12.95 17.20
C THR A 91 12.43 -14.46 17.13
N ALA A 92 12.61 -15.00 15.93
CA ALA A 92 13.23 -16.32 15.75
C ALA A 92 14.07 -16.34 14.48
N SER A 93 14.98 -15.38 14.36
CA SER A 93 16.19 -15.59 13.56
C SER A 93 17.32 -15.87 14.55
N THR A 94 17.46 -17.15 14.87
CA THR A 94 18.64 -17.73 15.50
C THR A 94 19.84 -17.43 14.61
N ASN A 95 20.61 -16.39 14.93
CA ASN A 95 21.95 -16.27 14.39
C ASN A 95 22.89 -17.03 15.33
N SER A 96 23.00 -18.33 15.09
CA SER A 96 24.00 -19.21 15.71
C SER A 96 25.20 -19.32 14.76
N ASP A 97 25.85 -18.20 14.45
CA ASP A 97 27.14 -18.28 13.78
C ASP A 97 28.23 -18.61 14.80
N SER A 98 28.74 -19.82 14.62
CA SER A 98 29.72 -20.52 15.41
C SER A 98 31.14 -20.09 15.04
N LYS A 99 31.96 -19.92 16.09
CA LYS A 99 33.40 -20.19 16.21
C LYS A 99 34.39 -19.55 15.23
#